data_AF-A0A7R9ZW09-F1
#
_entry.id   AF-A0A7R9ZW09-F1
#
_cell.length_a   1.000
_cell.length_b   1.000
_cell.length_c   1.000
_cell.angle_alpha   90.00
_cell.angle_beta   90.00
_cell.angle_gamma   90.00
#
_symmetry.space_group_name_H-M   'P 1'
#
loop_
_entity.id
_entity.type
_entity.pdbx_description
1 polymer ?
#
loop_
_entity_poly.entity_id
_entity_poly.type
_entity_poly.pdbx_seq_one_letter_code
_entity_poly.pdbx_strand_id
1 'polypeptide(L)'
;VAVEDASGDSAVFEIVDGDLKVYHGRNYTVMANDPPMPDQIANLRRYQPFTRATVPPGDIASTSRFVRLAYFLNYVPKDMDSTSMVAEMRSIIATAAAPLGAPADDDPEFGVYPTWWTSLTDYAARMYYWGWVLNPSFMWVDMKAVAASGKLRAGSPTRHLDPLNSALVGEVSE
;
A
#
# COMPACT_ATOMS: atom_id res chain seq x y z
N VAL A 1 7.85 -8.75 5.12
CA VAL A 1 6.73 -8.94 4.16
C VAL A 1 5.41 -8.80 4.89
N ALA A 2 4.39 -8.23 4.27
CA ALA A 2 3.03 -8.18 4.80
C ALA A 2 2.10 -9.07 3.96
N VAL A 3 1.12 -9.68 4.62
CA VAL A 3 0.00 -10.37 4.00
C VAL A 3 -1.30 -9.92 4.67
N GLU A 4 -2.38 -9.92 3.92
CA GLU A 4 -3.71 -9.57 4.39
C GLU A 4 -4.77 -10.40 3.65
N ASP A 5 -5.98 -10.47 4.20
CA ASP A 5 -7.08 -11.22 3.60
C ASP A 5 -8.42 -10.47 3.57
N ALA A 6 -9.38 -11.04 2.84
CA ALA A 6 -10.72 -10.46 2.67
C ALA A 6 -11.54 -10.39 3.96
N SER A 7 -11.11 -11.04 5.05
CA SER A 7 -11.74 -10.89 6.36
C SER A 7 -11.32 -9.59 7.05
N GLY A 8 -10.25 -8.94 6.58
CA GLY A 8 -9.62 -7.77 7.19
C GLY A 8 -8.58 -8.12 8.26
N ASP A 9 -8.04 -9.34 8.21
CA ASP A 9 -6.91 -9.76 9.03
C ASP A 9 -5.58 -9.53 8.30
N SER A 10 -4.50 -9.34 9.05
CA SER A 10 -3.18 -9.03 8.49
C SER A 10 -2.06 -9.61 9.32
N ALA A 11 -0.96 -9.98 8.66
CA ALA A 11 0.26 -10.40 9.31
C ALA A 11 1.50 -9.78 8.66
N VAL A 12 2.43 -9.33 9.49
CA VAL A 12 3.74 -8.82 9.10
C VAL A 12 4.82 -9.78 9.57
N PHE A 13 5.69 -10.17 8.65
CA PHE A 13 6.81 -11.08 8.88
C PHE A 13 8.12 -10.30 8.68
N GLU A 14 8.96 -10.28 9.71
CA GLU A 14 10.27 -9.62 9.71
C GLU A 14 11.34 -10.65 10.09
N ILE A 15 12.52 -10.57 9.47
CA ILE A 15 13.71 -11.29 9.93
C ILE A 15 14.56 -10.28 10.69
N VAL A 16 14.67 -10.44 12.01
CA VAL A 16 15.44 -9.56 12.89
C VAL A 16 16.48 -10.41 13.60
N ASP A 17 17.76 -10.06 13.44
CA ASP A 17 18.90 -10.81 13.98
C ASP A 17 18.90 -12.30 13.61
N GLY A 18 18.40 -12.62 12.41
CA GLY A 18 18.30 -14.00 11.90
C GLY A 18 17.04 -14.76 12.36
N ASP A 19 16.23 -14.19 13.24
CA ASP A 19 14.99 -14.79 13.71
C ASP A 19 13.76 -14.26 12.95
N LEU A 20 12.84 -15.17 12.62
CA LEU A 20 11.52 -14.78 12.14
C LEU A 20 10.66 -14.23 13.29
N LYS A 21 10.22 -12.98 13.14
CA LYS A 21 9.21 -12.33 13.99
C LYS A 21 7.92 -12.19 13.19
N VAL A 22 6.80 -12.50 13.82
CA VAL A 22 5.46 -12.45 13.19
C VAL A 22 4.54 -11.59 14.05
N TYR A 23 3.95 -10.57 13.43
CA TYR A 23 2.98 -9.68 14.03
C TYR A 23 1.65 -9.89 13.33
N HIS A 24 0.70 -10.54 13.99
CA HIS A 24 -0.56 -10.99 13.39
C HIS A 24 -1.75 -10.41 14.13
N GLY A 25 -2.68 -9.83 13.38
CA GLY A 25 -3.96 -9.36 13.87
C GLY A 25 -4.47 -8.14 13.11
N ARG A 26 -5.78 -7.96 13.15
CA ARG A 26 -6.53 -6.87 12.49
C ARG A 26 -6.07 -5.44 12.83
N ASN A 27 -5.25 -5.27 13.86
CA ASN A 27 -4.68 -3.98 14.27
C ASN A 27 -3.38 -3.62 13.53
N TYR A 28 -2.78 -4.54 12.78
CA TYR A 28 -1.57 -4.29 12.00
C TYR A 28 -1.91 -3.84 10.57
N THR A 29 -2.49 -2.64 10.45
CA THR A 29 -3.02 -2.10 9.18
C THR A 29 -2.04 -1.24 8.40
N VAL A 30 -0.87 -0.93 8.97
CA VAL A 30 0.20 -0.15 8.35
C VAL A 30 1.51 -0.88 8.56
N MET A 31 2.35 -0.88 7.53
CA MET A 31 3.74 -1.32 7.57
C MET A 31 4.57 -0.34 6.74
N ALA A 32 5.71 0.09 7.26
CA ALA A 32 6.77 0.72 6.48
C ALA A 32 8.02 -0.17 6.48
N ASN A 33 9.11 0.26 5.84
CA ASN A 33 10.28 -0.59 5.60
C ASN A 33 11.18 -0.76 6.83
N ASP A 34 11.36 0.30 7.62
CA ASP A 34 12.21 0.33 8.82
C ASP A 34 11.67 1.35 9.85
N PRO A 35 12.10 1.31 11.12
CA PRO A 35 12.76 0.21 11.84
C PRO A 35 11.83 -1.01 11.97
N PRO A 36 12.17 -2.09 12.71
CA PRO A 36 11.24 -3.19 12.98
C PRO A 36 9.90 -2.71 13.57
N MET A 37 8.83 -3.49 13.35
CA MET A 37 7.46 -3.15 13.74
C MET A 37 7.30 -2.60 15.18
N PRO A 38 7.94 -3.14 16.23
CA PRO A 38 7.81 -2.62 17.59
C PRO A 38 8.26 -1.15 17.73
N ASP A 39 9.30 -0.77 16.99
CA ASP A 39 9.86 0.58 17.02
C ASP A 39 9.00 1.55 16.21
N GLN A 40 8.44 1.10 15.07
CA GLN A 40 7.43 1.87 14.34
C GLN A 40 6.22 2.19 15.23
N ILE A 41 5.72 1.18 15.97
CA ILE A 41 4.61 1.34 16.94
C ILE A 41 5.02 2.24 18.11
N ALA A 42 6.24 2.11 18.63
CA ALA A 42 6.74 2.97 19.70
C ALA A 42 6.81 4.44 19.26
N ASN A 43 7.29 4.70 18.02
CA ASN A 43 7.28 6.04 17.44
C ASN A 43 5.85 6.58 17.27
N LEU A 44 4.90 5.75 16.81
CA LEU A 44 3.50 6.13 16.63
C LEU A 44 2.86 6.70 17.90
N ARG A 45 3.17 6.11 19.06
CA ARG A 45 2.60 6.51 20.36
C ARG A 45 2.90 7.97 20.71
N ARG A 46 3.96 8.57 20.15
CA ARG A 46 4.31 9.98 20.36
C ARG A 46 3.30 10.95 19.73
N TYR A 47 2.54 10.48 18.74
CA TYR A 47 1.52 11.25 18.03
C TYR A 47 0.10 10.92 18.49
N GLN A 48 -0.06 9.90 19.33
CA GLN A 48 -1.35 9.49 19.87
C GLN A 48 -1.66 10.21 21.19
N PRO A 49 -2.96 10.47 21.49
CA PRO A 49 -4.12 10.19 20.64
C PRO A 49 -4.17 11.10 19.41
N PHE A 50 -4.76 10.60 18.32
CA PHE A 50 -4.97 11.41 17.13
C PHE A 50 -6.11 12.40 17.35
N THR A 51 -5.78 13.68 17.33
CA THR A 51 -6.72 14.78 17.53
C THR A 51 -6.49 15.85 16.47
N ARG A 52 -7.37 16.85 16.40
CA ARG A 52 -7.18 18.02 15.52
C ARG A 52 -5.90 18.81 15.81
N ALA A 53 -5.30 18.66 16.99
CA ALA A 53 -4.05 19.30 17.35
C ALA A 53 -2.81 18.44 17.01
N THR A 54 -3.00 17.17 16.69
CA THR A 54 -1.91 16.27 16.29
C THR A 54 -1.43 16.67 14.91
N VAL A 55 -0.14 16.98 14.79
CA VAL A 55 0.51 17.28 13.51
C VAL A 55 1.32 16.05 13.10
N PRO A 56 0.87 15.28 12.09
CA PRO A 56 1.68 14.17 11.61
C PRO A 56 2.95 14.70 10.92
N PRO A 57 4.08 14.00 11.01
CA PRO A 57 5.34 14.44 10.43
C PRO A 57 5.24 14.51 8.91
N GLY A 58 5.95 15.45 8.28
CA GLY A 58 5.83 15.74 6.83
C GLY A 58 7.00 15.24 5.96
N ASP A 59 8.09 14.78 6.56
CA ASP A 59 9.27 14.30 5.82
C ASP A 59 9.04 12.90 5.19
N ILE A 60 10.01 12.41 4.42
CA ILE A 60 9.86 11.16 3.67
C ILE A 60 10.36 9.92 4.44
N ALA A 61 10.80 10.09 5.70
CA ALA A 61 11.35 8.99 6.49
C ALA A 61 10.32 7.88 6.71
N SER A 62 10.79 6.64 6.83
CA SER A 62 9.92 5.47 7.02
C SER A 62 9.00 5.59 8.23
N THR A 63 9.56 5.99 9.38
CA THR A 63 8.81 6.26 10.61
C THR A 63 7.76 7.36 10.45
N SER A 64 8.07 8.41 9.68
CA SER A 64 7.14 9.51 9.39
C SER A 64 5.99 9.08 8.47
N ARG A 65 6.29 8.30 7.43
CA ARG A 65 5.29 7.71 6.53
C ARG A 65 4.34 6.79 7.32
N PHE A 66 4.88 5.95 8.20
CA PHE A 66 4.07 5.09 9.07
C PHE A 66 3.07 5.90 9.92
N VAL A 67 3.54 6.97 10.56
CA VAL A 67 2.68 7.86 11.37
C VAL A 67 1.61 8.53 10.51
N ARG A 68 1.97 9.07 9.33
CA ARG A 68 1.00 9.72 8.43
C ARG A 68 -0.10 8.76 8.00
N LEU A 69 0.25 7.56 7.56
CA LEU A 69 -0.71 6.55 7.13
C LEU A 69 -1.64 6.15 8.27
N ALA A 70 -1.09 5.83 9.44
CA ALA A 70 -1.88 5.47 10.62
C ALA A 70 -2.80 6.61 11.08
N TYR A 71 -2.32 7.85 11.01
CA TYR A 71 -3.09 9.05 11.34
C TYR A 71 -4.29 9.22 10.41
N PHE A 72 -4.10 9.18 9.08
CA PHE A 72 -5.21 9.37 8.14
C PHE A 72 -6.19 8.19 8.12
N LEU A 73 -5.69 6.95 8.21
CA LEU A 73 -6.55 5.75 8.29
C LEU A 73 -7.51 5.78 9.49
N ASN A 74 -7.12 6.41 10.60
CA ASN A 74 -7.98 6.56 11.77
C ASN A 74 -9.27 7.35 11.50
N TYR A 75 -9.30 8.20 10.48
CA TYR A 75 -10.44 9.06 10.16
C TYR A 75 -11.32 8.55 9.02
N VAL A 76 -10.97 7.42 8.40
CA VAL A 76 -11.70 6.87 7.25
C VAL A 76 -13.07 6.32 7.69
N PRO A 77 -14.19 6.78 7.08
CA PRO A 77 -15.50 6.18 7.29
C PRO A 77 -15.52 4.73 6.78
N LYS A 78 -16.02 3.79 7.60
CA LYS A 78 -15.97 2.35 7.29
C LYS A 78 -17.11 1.84 6.42
N ASP A 79 -18.11 2.67 6.18
CA ASP A 79 -19.36 2.36 5.46
C ASP A 79 -19.37 2.89 4.01
N MET A 80 -18.22 3.32 3.50
CA MET A 80 -18.07 3.76 2.11
C MET A 80 -18.28 2.60 1.14
N ASP A 81 -18.84 2.91 -0.03
CA ASP A 81 -18.84 1.96 -1.14
C ASP A 81 -17.40 1.69 -1.65
N SER A 82 -17.24 0.60 -2.38
CA SER A 82 -15.94 0.14 -2.91
C SER A 82 -15.21 1.21 -3.74
N THR A 83 -15.92 1.95 -4.60
CA THR A 83 -15.28 2.97 -5.45
C THR A 83 -14.77 4.13 -4.60
N SER A 84 -15.60 4.60 -3.67
CA SER A 84 -15.23 5.67 -2.75
C SER A 84 -14.08 5.26 -1.82
N MET A 85 -14.09 4.02 -1.32
CA MET A 85 -13.02 3.48 -0.47
C MET A 85 -11.69 3.38 -1.20
N VAL A 86 -11.67 2.89 -2.44
CA VAL A 86 -10.45 2.84 -3.26
C VAL A 86 -9.90 4.24 -3.54
N ALA A 87 -10.77 5.22 -3.82
CA ALA A 87 -10.35 6.61 -4.01
C ALA A 87 -9.73 7.20 -2.73
N GLU A 88 -10.32 6.93 -1.56
CA GLU A 88 -9.78 7.37 -0.27
C GLU A 88 -8.44 6.71 0.06
N MET A 89 -8.32 5.38 -0.12
CA MET A 89 -7.04 4.68 0.07
C MET A 89 -5.95 5.22 -0.87
N ARG A 90 -6.31 5.56 -2.11
CA ARG A 90 -5.39 6.18 -3.07
C ARG A 90 -4.93 7.57 -2.60
N SER A 91 -5.83 8.36 -2.02
CA SER A 91 -5.49 9.65 -1.41
C SER A 91 -4.52 9.48 -0.25
N ILE A 92 -4.82 8.55 0.67
CA ILE A 92 -4.01 8.30 1.87
C ILE A 92 -2.61 7.79 1.51
N ILE A 93 -2.51 6.78 0.64
CA ILE A 93 -1.20 6.20 0.28
C ILE A 93 -0.32 7.23 -0.45
N ALA A 94 -0.92 8.15 -1.21
CA ALA A 94 -0.20 9.24 -1.86
C ALA A 94 0.47 10.20 -0.86
N THR A 95 -0.04 10.32 0.37
CA THR A 95 0.61 11.12 1.43
C THR A 95 1.93 10.51 1.92
N ALA A 96 2.14 9.22 1.67
CA ALA A 96 3.37 8.51 2.00
C ALA A 96 4.30 8.35 0.79
N ALA A 97 3.92 8.84 -0.40
CA ALA A 97 4.77 8.76 -1.57
C ALA A 97 5.99 9.68 -1.41
N ALA A 98 7.15 9.18 -1.82
CA ALA A 98 8.37 9.97 -1.97
C ALA A 98 8.40 10.54 -3.41
N PRO A 99 8.38 11.88 -3.60
CA PRO A 99 8.42 12.47 -4.94
C PRO A 99 9.73 12.14 -5.69
N LEU A 100 9.67 12.18 -7.03
CA LEU A 100 10.86 12.14 -7.87
C LEU A 100 11.77 13.33 -7.54
N GLY A 101 13.03 13.04 -7.23
CA GLY A 101 14.01 14.07 -6.85
C GLY A 101 13.90 14.55 -5.40
N ALA A 102 13.06 13.91 -4.56
CA ALA A 102 13.15 14.10 -3.13
C ALA A 102 14.56 13.71 -2.64
N PRO A 103 15.13 14.45 -1.66
CA PRO A 103 16.46 14.14 -1.15
C PRO A 103 16.44 12.73 -0.55
N ALA A 104 17.19 11.81 -1.14
CA ALA A 104 17.42 10.52 -0.52
C ALA A 104 18.25 10.75 0.75
N ASP A 105 17.84 10.17 1.87
CA ASP A 105 18.76 10.02 2.99
C ASP A 105 20.00 9.27 2.48
N ASP A 106 21.19 9.76 2.84
CA ASP A 106 22.47 9.18 2.45
C ASP A 106 22.81 7.91 3.25
N ASP A 107 21.87 7.42 4.05
CA ASP A 107 21.94 6.13 4.72
C ASP A 107 22.02 4.99 3.66
N PRO A 108 23.17 4.30 3.55
CA PRO A 108 23.36 3.26 2.55
C PRO A 108 22.54 1.98 2.82
N GLU A 109 21.96 1.84 4.01
CA GLU A 109 21.18 0.67 4.44
C GLU A 109 19.66 0.95 4.41
N PHE A 110 19.24 2.19 4.70
CA PHE A 110 17.83 2.58 4.85
C PHE A 110 17.39 3.79 3.99
N GLY A 111 18.15 4.11 2.94
CA GLY A 111 17.89 5.25 2.07
C GLY A 111 16.45 5.33 1.54
N VAL A 112 15.93 6.56 1.44
CA VAL A 112 14.60 6.81 0.90
C VAL A 112 14.65 6.97 -0.61
N TYR A 113 13.94 6.10 -1.33
CA TYR A 113 13.85 6.09 -2.79
C TYR A 113 12.52 6.68 -3.27
N PRO A 114 12.47 7.26 -4.48
CA PRO A 114 11.23 7.78 -5.03
C PRO A 114 10.19 6.67 -5.20
N THR A 115 8.93 7.04 -4.98
CA THR A 115 7.81 6.17 -5.31
C THR A 115 7.69 6.08 -6.82
N TRP A 116 7.74 4.85 -7.33
CA TRP A 116 7.64 4.57 -8.76
C TRP A 116 6.22 4.17 -9.16
N TRP A 117 5.49 3.51 -8.27
CA TRP A 117 4.15 3.03 -8.54
C TRP A 117 3.34 2.90 -7.26
N THR A 118 2.02 2.78 -7.42
CA THR A 118 1.07 2.49 -6.35
C THR A 118 0.15 1.37 -6.82
N SER A 119 -0.07 0.37 -5.96
CA SER A 119 -1.08 -0.66 -6.15
C SER A 119 -2.17 -0.53 -5.09
N LEU A 120 -3.40 -0.92 -5.42
CA LEU A 120 -4.47 -1.10 -4.45
C LEU A 120 -5.19 -2.42 -4.74
N THR A 121 -5.67 -3.09 -3.70
CA THR A 121 -6.45 -4.32 -3.84
C THR A 121 -7.79 -4.12 -3.16
N ASP A 122 -8.88 -4.32 -3.92
CA ASP A 122 -10.23 -4.38 -3.36
C ASP A 122 -10.64 -5.86 -3.25
N TYR A 123 -10.63 -6.38 -2.03
CA TYR A 123 -11.04 -7.75 -1.74
C TYR A 123 -12.53 -8.00 -1.92
N ALA A 124 -13.38 -6.99 -1.68
CA ALA A 124 -14.82 -7.11 -1.78
C ALA A 124 -15.26 -7.19 -3.26
N ALA A 125 -14.72 -6.31 -4.10
CA ALA A 125 -15.00 -6.30 -5.53
C ALA A 125 -14.12 -7.28 -6.32
N ARG A 126 -13.01 -7.77 -5.75
CA ARG A 126 -11.94 -8.56 -6.39
C ARG A 126 -11.28 -7.82 -7.54
N MET A 127 -10.87 -6.59 -7.26
CA MET A 127 -10.19 -5.71 -8.21
C MET A 127 -8.75 -5.49 -7.78
N TYR A 128 -7.83 -5.47 -8.74
CA TYR A 128 -6.44 -5.06 -8.53
C TYR A 128 -6.15 -3.79 -9.33
N TYR A 129 -5.70 -2.74 -8.66
CA TYR A 129 -5.41 -1.43 -9.25
C TYR A 129 -3.90 -1.21 -9.31
N TRP A 130 -3.45 -0.52 -10.35
CA TRP A 130 -2.06 -0.15 -10.54
C TRP A 130 -1.93 1.24 -11.17
N GLY A 131 -0.99 2.03 -10.65
CA GLY A 131 -0.62 3.33 -11.22
C GLY A 131 0.89 3.51 -11.23
N TRP A 132 1.45 3.72 -12.41
CA TRP A 132 2.84 4.13 -12.60
C TRP A 132 2.96 5.65 -12.42
N VAL A 133 3.94 6.14 -11.65
CA VAL A 133 4.04 7.57 -11.32
C VAL A 133 4.26 8.48 -12.54
N LEU A 134 4.89 7.98 -13.61
CA LEU A 134 5.03 8.77 -14.85
C LEU A 134 3.84 8.61 -15.82
N ASN A 135 2.79 7.90 -15.41
CA ASN A 135 1.54 7.79 -16.15
C ASN A 135 0.41 8.43 -15.31
N PRO A 136 -0.27 9.50 -15.78
CA PRO A 136 -1.35 10.13 -15.03
C PRO A 136 -2.60 9.22 -14.89
N SER A 137 -2.69 8.17 -15.70
CA SER A 137 -3.80 7.21 -15.70
C SER A 137 -3.55 6.04 -14.74
N PHE A 138 -4.65 5.49 -14.22
CA PHE A 138 -4.64 4.22 -13.49
C PHE A 138 -5.24 3.12 -14.36
N MET A 139 -4.73 1.91 -14.20
CA MET A 139 -5.34 0.71 -14.74
C MET A 139 -5.82 -0.19 -13.60
N TRP A 140 -6.79 -1.03 -13.88
CA TRP A 140 -7.25 -2.06 -12.96
C TRP A 140 -7.70 -3.31 -13.69
N VAL A 141 -7.65 -4.42 -12.97
CA VAL A 141 -8.03 -5.76 -13.44
C VAL A 141 -9.17 -6.27 -12.57
N ASP A 142 -10.28 -6.65 -13.20
CA ASP A 142 -11.33 -7.45 -12.59
C ASP A 142 -10.93 -8.92 -12.56
N MET A 143 -10.54 -9.40 -11.38
CA MET A 143 -10.10 -10.79 -11.21
C MET A 143 -11.21 -11.81 -11.47
N LYS A 144 -12.49 -11.41 -11.37
CA LYS A 144 -13.63 -12.26 -11.74
C LYS A 144 -13.76 -12.35 -13.26
N ALA A 145 -13.56 -11.25 -13.98
CA ALA A 145 -13.56 -11.25 -15.45
C ALA A 145 -12.41 -12.12 -15.98
N VAL A 146 -11.22 -11.96 -15.42
CA VAL A 146 -10.05 -12.81 -15.73
C VAL A 146 -10.36 -14.30 -15.46
N ALA A 147 -10.96 -14.63 -14.31
CA ALA A 147 -11.34 -16.01 -14.01
C ALA A 147 -12.42 -16.56 -14.98
N ALA A 148 -13.40 -15.74 -15.34
CA ALA A 148 -14.48 -16.10 -16.26
C ALA A 148 -14.01 -16.22 -17.72
N SER A 149 -12.91 -15.56 -18.09
CA SER A 149 -12.38 -15.57 -19.46
C SER A 149 -11.99 -16.96 -19.98
N GLY A 150 -11.74 -17.92 -19.08
CA GLY A 150 -11.21 -19.24 -19.42
C GLY A 150 -9.76 -19.21 -19.94
N LYS A 151 -9.10 -18.04 -19.96
CA LYS A 151 -7.76 -17.83 -20.48
C LYS A 151 -6.64 -18.27 -19.51
N LEU A 152 -6.96 -18.50 -18.23
CA LEU A 152 -6.00 -18.87 -17.17
C LEU A 152 -6.22 -20.30 -16.62
N ARG A 153 -6.44 -21.27 -17.52
CA ARG A 153 -6.56 -22.69 -17.13
C ARG A 153 -5.18 -23.33 -16.98
N ALA A 154 -5.09 -24.43 -16.24
CA ALA A 154 -3.86 -25.24 -16.18
C ALA A 154 -3.34 -25.57 -17.59
N GLY A 155 -2.07 -25.29 -17.85
CA GLY A 155 -1.44 -25.45 -19.18
C GLY A 155 -1.62 -24.28 -20.14
N SER A 156 -2.37 -23.22 -19.78
CA SER A 156 -2.45 -22.00 -20.58
C SER A 156 -1.12 -21.25 -20.56
N PRO A 157 -0.74 -20.54 -21.65
CA PRO A 157 0.44 -19.69 -21.64
C PRO A 157 0.29 -18.55 -20.62
N THR A 158 1.41 -18.14 -20.01
CA THR A 158 1.48 -16.96 -19.15
C THR A 158 1.00 -15.73 -19.90
N ARG A 159 0.18 -14.91 -19.24
CA ARG A 159 -0.20 -13.59 -19.73
C ARG A 159 0.48 -12.52 -18.88
N HIS A 160 0.69 -11.37 -19.48
CA HIS A 160 1.28 -10.22 -18.82
C HIS A 160 0.61 -8.96 -19.33
N LEU A 161 0.58 -7.94 -18.48
CA LEU A 161 0.33 -6.55 -18.85
C LEU A 161 1.67 -5.83 -18.71
N ASP A 162 2.01 -4.98 -19.67
CA ASP A 162 3.15 -4.07 -19.51
C ASP A 162 2.68 -2.86 -18.66
N PRO A 163 3.10 -2.76 -17.38
CA PRO A 163 2.65 -1.69 -16.50
C PRO A 163 3.15 -0.30 -16.91
N LEU A 164 4.10 -0.21 -17.84
CA LEU A 164 4.64 1.04 -18.36
C LEU A 164 3.93 1.52 -19.63
N ASN A 165 3.06 0.69 -20.22
CA ASN A 165 2.28 1.06 -21.40
C ASN A 165 1.23 2.11 -21.03
N SER A 166 1.46 3.36 -21.43
CA SER A 166 0.58 4.48 -21.12
C SER A 166 -0.80 4.42 -21.79
N ALA A 167 -1.00 3.52 -22.75
CA ALA A 167 -2.31 3.28 -23.35
C ALA A 167 -3.23 2.42 -22.46
N LEU A 168 -2.69 1.72 -21.46
CA LEU A 168 -3.50 0.96 -20.50
C LEU A 168 -4.13 1.93 -19.49
N VAL A 169 -5.44 2.13 -19.64
CA VAL A 169 -6.23 3.05 -18.84
C VAL A 169 -7.56 2.38 -18.50
N GLY A 170 -7.95 2.44 -17.24
CA GLY A 170 -9.21 1.88 -16.81
C GLY A 170 -9.17 0.37 -16.62
N GLU A 171 -10.26 -0.30 -16.98
CA GLU A 171 -10.41 -1.75 -16.91
C GLU A 171 -9.61 -2.41 -18.05
N VAL A 172 -8.71 -3.33 -17.71
CA VAL A 172 -7.77 -3.97 -18.66
C VAL A 172 -7.69 -5.50 -18.50
N SER A 173 -8.81 -6.17 -18.17
CA SER A 173 -8.82 -7.63 -17.95
C SER A 173 -8.68 -8.49 -19.21
N GLU A 174 -8.87 -7.93 -20.40
CA GLU A 174 -8.89 -8.67 -21.68
C GLU A 174 -7.51 -8.98 -22.27
#